data_AF-Q5C2D4-F1
#
_entry.id   AF-Q5C2D4-F1
#
_cell.length_a   1.000
_cell.length_b   1.000
_cell.length_c   1.000
_cell.angle_alpha   90.00
_cell.angle_beta   90.00
_cell.angle_gamma   90.00
#
_symmetry.space_group_name_H-M   'P 1'
#
loop_
_entity.id
_entity.type
_entity.pdbx_description
1 polymer ?
#
loop_
_entity_poly.entity_id
_entity_poly.type
_entity_poly.pdbx_seq_one_letter_code
_entity_poly.pdbx_strand_id
1 'polypeptide(L)'
;EDPAKQFQPDSGRIEVFQSGEGMGIRLDSASAFAGAIISPYYDSLLVKIIARASDFRLASKKMLRSLAEFRIHGIKTNIPFLMNVLKHEQFLSGVVDTNFIDEHPDLFNLPPAKQRAQKLLRYIGNTMVNGPSTLLATKLPPSDIEPTVPQVPYVNHIPRGWRNILLELGPVEFAKAIRAHPRLLITDTTMRDAHQSLLATRVRTFDLLR
;
A
#
# COMPACT_ATOMS: atom_id res chain seq x y z
N GLU A 1 -8.28 -7.22 20.29
CA GLU A 1 -8.24 -8.63 19.85
C GLU A 1 -7.65 -8.74 18.44
N ASP A 2 -6.79 -9.74 18.20
CA ASP A 2 -6.24 -10.07 16.89
C ASP A 2 -6.96 -11.30 16.29
N PRO A 3 -7.83 -11.14 15.29
CA PRO A 3 -8.56 -12.28 14.71
C PRO A 3 -7.64 -13.30 14.03
N ALA A 4 -6.43 -12.91 13.60
CA ALA A 4 -5.44 -13.84 13.04
C ALA A 4 -4.77 -14.74 14.10
N LYS A 5 -4.95 -14.42 15.39
CA LYS A 5 -4.45 -15.17 16.55
C LYS A 5 -5.60 -15.59 17.46
N GLN A 6 -6.68 -16.11 16.88
CA GLN A 6 -7.84 -16.60 17.63
C GLN A 6 -8.41 -15.55 18.61
N PHE A 7 -8.48 -14.30 18.17
CA PHE A 7 -8.95 -13.15 18.96
C PHE A 7 -8.17 -12.89 20.25
N GLN A 8 -6.93 -13.35 20.36
CA GLN A 8 -6.07 -12.99 21.49
C GLN A 8 -6.04 -11.46 21.67
N PRO A 9 -6.33 -10.93 22.88
CA PRO A 9 -6.18 -9.52 23.17
C PRO A 9 -4.75 -9.06 22.94
N ASP A 10 -4.59 -7.99 22.15
CA ASP A 10 -3.29 -7.34 21.98
C ASP A 10 -3.15 -6.20 22.99
N SER A 11 -1.93 -5.97 23.46
CA SER A 11 -1.62 -5.02 24.52
C SER A 11 -0.40 -4.19 24.13
N GLY A 12 -0.26 -3.01 24.75
CA GLY A 12 0.85 -2.11 24.48
C GLY A 12 0.39 -0.69 24.18
N ARG A 13 1.32 0.11 23.65
CA ARG A 13 1.10 1.53 23.40
C ARG A 13 0.41 1.73 22.06
N ILE A 14 -0.66 2.53 22.06
CA ILE A 14 -1.27 3.04 20.84
C ILE A 14 -0.38 4.18 20.30
N GLU A 15 0.22 3.98 19.14
CA GLU A 15 1.09 4.98 18.49
C GLU A 15 0.26 6.04 17.76
N VAL A 16 -0.78 5.59 17.05
CA VAL A 16 -1.69 6.44 16.28
C VAL A 16 -3.11 6.04 16.62
N PHE A 17 -3.96 7.03 16.87
CA PHE A 17 -5.38 6.86 17.04
C PHE A 17 -6.10 7.98 16.28
N GLN A 18 -6.70 7.65 15.14
CA GLN A 18 -7.55 8.55 14.37
C GLN A 18 -8.92 7.91 14.21
N SER A 19 -9.95 8.66 14.60
CA SER A 19 -11.35 8.22 14.59
C SER A 19 -11.99 8.39 13.20
N GLY A 20 -12.91 7.48 12.85
CA GLY A 20 -13.72 7.53 11.63
C GLY A 20 -15.06 8.24 11.84
N GLU A 21 -15.04 9.51 12.23
CA GLU A 21 -16.25 10.28 12.57
C GLU A 21 -17.09 10.68 11.35
N GLY A 22 -18.26 11.28 11.57
CA GLY A 22 -19.11 11.81 10.51
C GLY A 22 -20.62 11.64 10.78
N MET A 23 -21.44 12.06 9.82
CA MET A 23 -22.90 12.09 9.97
C MET A 23 -23.50 10.70 10.25
N GLY A 24 -24.10 10.56 11.42
CA GLY A 24 -24.73 9.31 11.88
C GLY A 24 -23.72 8.27 12.39
N ILE A 25 -22.51 8.69 12.76
CA ILE A 25 -21.57 7.90 13.57
C ILE A 25 -21.48 8.53 14.96
N ARG A 26 -21.63 7.71 15.98
CA ARG A 26 -21.36 8.04 17.38
C ARG A 26 -20.21 7.18 17.88
N LEU A 27 -19.30 7.79 18.63
CA LEU A 27 -18.15 7.12 19.24
C LEU A 27 -18.24 7.26 20.76
N ASP A 28 -18.21 6.13 21.46
CA ASP A 28 -18.06 6.09 22.91
C ASP A 28 -16.68 5.48 23.21
N SER A 29 -15.70 6.32 23.51
CA SER A 29 -14.33 5.92 23.87
C SER A 29 -14.09 6.22 25.34
N ALA A 30 -13.52 5.27 26.09
CA ALA A 30 -13.14 5.45 27.49
C ALA A 30 -11.62 5.58 27.67
N SER A 31 -10.84 4.79 26.93
CA SER A 31 -9.41 4.58 27.23
C SER A 31 -8.49 4.63 25.99
N ALA A 32 -9.04 4.80 24.79
CA ALA A 32 -8.26 4.78 23.56
C ALA A 32 -8.01 6.20 23.04
N PHE A 33 -6.75 6.63 23.13
CA PHE A 33 -6.22 7.86 22.53
C PHE A 33 -4.74 7.65 22.16
N ALA A 34 -4.17 8.55 21.36
CA ALA A 34 -2.78 8.45 20.95
C ALA A 34 -1.84 8.51 22.18
N GLY A 35 -0.97 7.51 22.32
CA GLY A 35 -0.05 7.35 23.45
C GLY A 35 -0.61 6.53 24.62
N ALA A 36 -1.90 6.19 24.62
CA ALA A 36 -2.50 5.34 25.66
C ALA A 36 -1.82 3.96 25.69
N ILE A 37 -1.69 3.38 26.88
CA ILE A 37 -1.15 2.04 27.09
C ILE A 37 -2.30 1.10 27.44
N ILE A 38 -2.56 0.13 26.56
CA ILE A 38 -3.59 -0.88 26.75
C ILE A 38 -2.99 -2.02 27.59
N SER A 39 -3.55 -2.19 28.77
CA SER A 39 -3.18 -3.21 29.74
C SER A 39 -3.81 -4.56 29.36
N PRO A 40 -3.13 -5.70 29.59
CA PRO A 40 -3.71 -7.02 29.42
C PRO A 40 -4.67 -7.44 30.55
N TYR A 41 -4.76 -6.65 31.63
CA TYR A 41 -5.52 -7.02 32.84
C TYR A 41 -7.02 -6.69 32.78
N TYR A 42 -7.47 -5.92 31.80
CA TYR A 42 -8.86 -5.55 31.60
C TYR A 42 -9.35 -5.98 30.22
N ASP A 43 -10.64 -5.79 29.95
CA ASP A 43 -11.18 -5.99 28.61
C ASP A 43 -10.43 -5.12 27.58
N SER A 44 -10.24 -5.67 26.39
CA SER A 44 -9.52 -5.06 25.28
C SER A 44 -10.36 -4.08 24.45
N LEU A 45 -11.51 -3.68 24.98
CA LEU A 45 -12.39 -2.68 24.37
C LEU A 45 -11.70 -1.32 24.26
N LEU A 46 -11.51 -0.86 23.02
CA LEU A 46 -10.92 0.44 22.73
C LEU A 46 -11.97 1.55 22.60
N VAL A 47 -12.94 1.35 21.70
CA VAL A 47 -13.99 2.31 21.37
C VAL A 47 -15.23 1.57 20.89
N LYS A 48 -16.41 2.05 21.29
CA LYS A 48 -17.68 1.59 20.71
C LYS A 48 -18.04 2.52 19.56
N ILE A 49 -18.29 1.95 18.39
CA ILE A 49 -18.71 2.68 17.20
C ILE A 49 -20.17 2.33 16.94
N ILE A 50 -21.02 3.34 16.85
CA ILE A 50 -22.46 3.18 16.65
C ILE A 50 -22.85 3.94 15.39
N ALA A 51 -23.43 3.24 14.41
CA ALA A 51 -23.89 3.82 13.17
C ALA A 51 -25.43 3.92 13.14
N ARG A 52 -25.96 5.05 12.67
CA ARG A 52 -27.40 5.29 12.50
C ARG A 52 -27.72 5.78 11.09
N ALA A 53 -28.76 5.19 10.51
CA ALA A 53 -29.34 5.56 9.23
C ALA A 53 -30.85 5.22 9.20
N SER A 54 -31.51 5.49 8.08
CA SER A 54 -32.92 5.17 7.84
C SER A 54 -33.20 3.68 7.68
N ASP A 55 -32.19 2.90 7.27
CA ASP A 55 -32.28 1.45 7.12
C ASP A 55 -30.95 0.78 7.49
N PHE A 56 -31.00 -0.54 7.67
CA PHE A 56 -29.88 -1.34 8.13
C PHE A 56 -28.71 -1.37 7.14
N ARG A 57 -28.98 -1.43 5.83
CA ARG A 57 -27.93 -1.48 4.80
C ARG A 57 -27.18 -0.15 4.74
N LEU A 58 -27.86 0.98 4.87
CA LEU A 58 -27.23 2.29 5.00
C LEU A 58 -26.45 2.45 6.30
N ALA A 59 -26.95 1.94 7.42
CA ALA A 59 -26.22 1.95 8.69
C ALA A 59 -24.93 1.12 8.59
N SER A 60 -24.99 -0.07 7.99
CA SER A 60 -23.81 -0.90 7.70
C SER A 60 -22.82 -0.18 6.78
N LYS A 61 -23.27 0.47 5.70
CA LYS A 61 -22.40 1.27 4.82
C LYS A 61 -21.67 2.39 5.58
N LYS A 62 -22.38 3.11 6.47
CA LYS A 62 -21.76 4.14 7.31
C LYS A 62 -20.72 3.54 8.28
N MET A 63 -21.04 2.40 8.90
CA MET A 63 -20.12 1.67 9.77
C MET A 63 -18.87 1.22 9.02
N LEU A 64 -19.02 0.65 7.82
CA LEU A 64 -17.91 0.24 6.97
C LEU A 64 -16.98 1.40 6.61
N ARG A 65 -17.55 2.56 6.26
CA ARG A 65 -16.76 3.78 6.02
C ARG A 65 -16.01 4.21 7.29
N SER A 66 -16.70 4.29 8.43
CA SER A 66 -16.10 4.63 9.73
C SER A 66 -14.92 3.70 10.07
N LEU A 67 -15.12 2.38 9.99
CA LEU A 67 -14.09 1.36 10.23
C LEU A 67 -12.91 1.49 9.25
N ALA A 68 -13.19 1.79 7.97
CA ALA A 68 -12.15 1.98 6.95
C ALA A 68 -11.36 3.28 7.13
N GLU A 69 -11.92 4.29 7.80
CA GLU A 69 -11.25 5.55 8.13
C GLU A 69 -10.44 5.46 9.42
N PHE A 70 -10.86 4.62 10.38
CA PHE A 70 -10.11 4.42 11.62
C PHE A 70 -8.64 4.05 11.34
N ARG A 71 -7.73 4.74 12.00
CA ARG A 71 -6.30 4.40 11.99
C ARG A 71 -5.87 4.16 13.43
N ILE A 72 -5.59 2.89 13.72
CA ILE A 72 -5.04 2.46 15.00
C ILE A 72 -3.72 1.75 14.72
N HIS A 73 -2.64 2.26 15.30
CA HIS A 73 -1.29 1.69 15.19
C HIS A 73 -0.69 1.44 16.58
N GLY A 74 0.28 0.54 16.64
CA GLY A 74 0.89 0.06 17.89
C GLY A 74 0.28 -1.23 18.42
N ILE A 75 -1.00 -1.50 18.13
CA ILE A 75 -1.71 -2.72 18.51
C ILE A 75 -2.57 -3.26 17.36
N LYS A 76 -2.91 -4.56 17.43
CA LYS A 76 -3.86 -5.24 16.54
C LYS A 76 -5.30 -5.00 16.98
N THR A 77 -6.20 -4.97 16.00
CA THR A 77 -7.63 -4.73 16.21
C THR A 77 -8.47 -5.73 15.42
N ASN A 78 -9.72 -5.91 15.84
CA ASN A 78 -10.69 -6.76 15.17
C ASN A 78 -11.41 -6.07 13.98
N ILE A 79 -10.99 -4.85 13.61
CA ILE A 79 -11.59 -4.07 12.50
C ILE A 79 -11.71 -4.89 11.21
N PRO A 80 -10.69 -5.62 10.73
CA PRO A 80 -10.81 -6.39 9.49
C PRO A 80 -11.91 -7.46 9.55
N PHE A 81 -12.06 -8.13 10.70
CA PHE A 81 -13.12 -9.11 10.92
C PHE A 81 -14.51 -8.46 10.92
N LEU A 82 -14.68 -7.34 11.64
CA LEU A 82 -15.94 -6.59 11.66
C LEU A 82 -16.34 -6.10 10.24
N MET A 83 -15.36 -5.67 9.43
CA MET A 83 -15.61 -5.28 8.06
C MET A 83 -16.08 -6.45 7.18
N ASN A 84 -15.62 -7.69 7.43
CA ASN A 84 -16.10 -8.86 6.72
C ASN A 84 -17.56 -9.18 7.10
N VAL A 85 -17.88 -9.18 8.40
CA VAL A 85 -19.26 -9.37 8.90
C VAL A 85 -20.22 -8.36 8.28
N LEU A 86 -19.87 -7.07 8.30
CA LEU A 86 -20.72 -5.99 7.80
C LEU A 86 -20.93 -6.00 6.28
N LYS A 87 -20.11 -6.75 5.53
CA LYS A 87 -20.25 -6.96 4.08
C LYS A 87 -21.00 -8.23 3.74
N HIS A 88 -21.19 -9.15 4.68
CA HIS A 88 -21.79 -10.44 4.42
C HIS A 88 -23.30 -10.30 4.17
N GLU A 89 -23.82 -10.88 3.08
CA GLU A 89 -25.23 -10.69 2.69
C GLU A 89 -26.22 -11.27 3.71
N GLN A 90 -25.89 -12.40 4.34
CA GLN A 90 -26.76 -12.95 5.39
C GLN A 90 -26.88 -12.00 6.58
N PHE A 91 -25.78 -11.36 7.00
CA PHE A 91 -25.81 -10.32 8.02
C PHE A 91 -26.68 -9.13 7.57
N LEU A 92 -26.46 -8.64 6.34
CA LEU A 92 -27.22 -7.52 5.75
C LEU A 92 -28.71 -7.80 5.56
N SER A 93 -29.11 -9.07 5.44
CA SER A 93 -30.51 -9.48 5.37
C SER A 93 -31.22 -9.47 6.73
N GLY A 94 -30.47 -9.45 7.83
CA GLY A 94 -30.99 -9.56 9.20
C GLY A 94 -31.39 -10.99 9.60
N VAL A 95 -31.25 -11.97 8.71
CA VAL A 95 -31.56 -13.39 8.97
C VAL A 95 -30.30 -14.11 9.42
N VAL A 96 -29.87 -13.82 10.65
CA VAL A 96 -28.72 -14.46 11.31
C VAL A 96 -29.15 -15.06 12.65
N ASP A 97 -28.50 -16.14 13.03
CA ASP A 97 -28.62 -16.75 14.36
C ASP A 97 -27.28 -16.71 15.10
N THR A 98 -27.21 -17.38 16.23
CA THR A 98 -26.01 -17.42 17.07
C THR A 98 -24.85 -18.19 16.44
N ASN A 99 -25.10 -19.05 15.46
CA ASN A 99 -24.09 -19.88 14.81
C ASN A 99 -23.48 -19.20 13.58
N PHE A 100 -24.03 -18.07 13.15
CA PHE A 100 -23.60 -17.35 11.94
C PHE A 100 -22.08 -17.21 11.80
N ILE A 101 -21.36 -16.83 12.86
CA ILE A 101 -19.90 -16.65 12.79
C ILE A 101 -19.17 -18.00 12.62
N ASP A 102 -19.63 -19.05 13.32
CA ASP A 102 -19.02 -20.38 13.31
C ASP A 102 -19.23 -21.08 11.96
N GLU A 103 -20.37 -20.82 11.30
CA GLU A 103 -20.73 -21.37 9.99
C GLU A 103 -20.03 -20.68 8.81
N HIS A 104 -19.42 -19.51 9.03
CA HIS A 104 -18.81 -18.68 7.98
C HIS A 104 -17.30 -18.48 8.22
N PRO A 105 -16.47 -19.52 7.99
CA PRO A 105 -15.02 -19.44 8.17
C PRO A 105 -14.35 -18.42 7.22
N ASP A 106 -15.02 -18.04 6.12
CA ASP A 106 -14.56 -17.00 5.20
C ASP A 106 -14.47 -15.61 5.84
N LEU A 107 -15.21 -15.35 6.93
CA LEU A 107 -15.10 -14.11 7.71
C LEU A 107 -13.69 -13.89 8.27
N PHE A 108 -12.90 -14.96 8.39
CA PHE A 108 -11.51 -14.95 8.88
C PHE A 108 -10.48 -14.74 7.77
N ASN A 109 -10.90 -14.61 6.51
CA ASN A 109 -10.02 -14.23 5.41
C ASN A 109 -9.70 -12.73 5.49
N LEU A 110 -8.71 -12.38 6.32
CA LEU A 110 -8.36 -10.99 6.59
C LEU A 110 -7.43 -10.44 5.50
N PRO A 111 -7.83 -9.40 4.75
CA PRO A 111 -6.92 -8.78 3.80
C PRO A 111 -5.75 -8.11 4.53
N PRO A 112 -4.50 -8.27 4.05
CA PRO A 112 -3.35 -7.67 4.72
C PRO A 112 -3.41 -6.14 4.62
N ALA A 113 -3.34 -5.48 5.78
CA ALA A 113 -3.31 -4.02 5.85
C ALA A 113 -2.02 -3.47 5.21
N LYS A 114 -2.16 -2.57 4.22
CA LYS A 114 -1.04 -1.92 3.54
C LYS A 114 -0.56 -0.69 4.33
N GLN A 115 0.41 -0.89 5.24
CA GLN A 115 1.02 0.19 6.03
C GLN A 115 2.12 0.95 5.26
N ARG A 116 1.78 1.55 4.11
CA ARG A 116 2.77 2.17 3.20
C ARG A 116 3.47 3.38 3.84
N ALA A 117 2.70 4.31 4.40
CA ALA A 117 3.23 5.54 4.99
C ALA A 117 4.15 5.26 6.17
N GLN A 118 3.74 4.38 7.10
CA GLN A 118 4.55 4.01 8.27
C GLN A 118 5.86 3.32 7.86
N LYS A 119 5.83 2.41 6.87
CA LYS A 119 7.03 1.79 6.31
C LYS A 119 7.99 2.82 5.71
N LEU A 120 7.46 3.81 4.99
CA LEU A 120 8.25 4.89 4.41
C LEU A 120 8.87 5.78 5.49
N LEU A 121 8.08 6.22 6.48
CA LEU A 121 8.58 7.02 7.60
C LEU A 121 9.66 6.28 8.39
N ARG A 122 9.47 4.98 8.63
CA ARG A 122 10.49 4.14 9.28
C ARG A 122 11.76 4.05 8.45
N TYR A 123 11.65 3.90 7.13
CA TYR A 123 12.80 3.87 6.23
C TYR A 123 13.57 5.20 6.25
N ILE A 124 12.87 6.34 6.12
CA ILE A 124 13.48 7.68 6.16
C ILE A 124 14.12 7.91 7.53
N GLY A 125 13.40 7.69 8.62
CA GLY A 125 13.91 7.87 9.99
C GLY A 125 15.14 7.01 10.27
N ASN A 126 15.11 5.73 9.89
CA ASN A 126 16.27 4.86 10.03
C ASN A 126 17.46 5.35 9.20
N THR A 127 17.23 5.81 7.98
CA THR A 127 18.29 6.32 7.09
C THR A 127 18.90 7.62 7.63
N MET A 128 18.10 8.50 8.23
CA MET A 128 18.60 9.74 8.83
C MET A 128 19.43 9.50 10.09
N VAL A 129 19.03 8.54 10.93
CA VAL A 129 19.71 8.26 12.21
C VAL A 129 20.94 7.36 12.02
N ASN A 130 20.79 6.27 11.26
CA ASN A 130 21.80 5.23 11.11
C ASN A 130 22.62 5.35 9.81
N GLY A 131 22.26 6.31 8.94
CA GLY A 131 22.80 6.40 7.60
C GLY A 131 22.20 5.38 6.62
N PRO A 132 22.59 5.44 5.33
CA PRO A 132 22.18 4.46 4.35
C PRO A 132 22.74 3.08 4.68
N SER A 133 21.97 2.02 4.42
CA SER A 133 22.41 0.64 4.64
C SER A 133 23.56 0.20 3.74
N THR A 134 23.80 0.93 2.65
CA THR A 134 24.90 0.70 1.71
C THR A 134 25.89 1.84 1.83
N LEU A 135 27.18 1.50 1.86
CA LEU A 135 28.24 2.51 1.83
C LEU A 135 28.10 3.35 0.56
N LEU A 136 28.11 4.67 0.73
CA LEU A 136 28.13 5.59 -0.39
C LEU A 136 29.49 5.49 -1.09
N ALA A 137 29.47 5.54 -2.42
CA ALA A 137 30.70 5.54 -3.22
C ALA A 137 31.55 6.80 -2.97
N THR A 138 30.93 7.88 -2.49
CA THR A 138 31.59 9.14 -2.17
C THR A 138 31.06 9.68 -0.84
N LYS A 139 31.82 10.58 -0.21
CA LYS A 139 31.38 11.35 0.97
C LYS A 139 30.66 12.65 0.59
N LEU A 140 30.52 12.92 -0.70
CA LEU A 140 29.86 14.14 -1.17
C LEU A 140 28.36 14.01 -0.89
N PRO A 141 27.72 15.07 -0.37
CA PRO A 141 26.27 15.07 -0.24
C PRO A 141 25.62 14.98 -1.64
N PRO A 142 24.39 14.44 -1.73
CA PRO A 142 23.60 14.55 -2.95
C PRO A 142 23.49 16.01 -3.41
N SER A 143 23.46 16.22 -4.72
CA SER A 143 23.24 17.56 -5.29
C SER A 143 21.81 18.02 -5.02
N ASP A 144 21.63 19.29 -4.68
CA ASP A 144 20.32 19.93 -4.54
C ASP A 144 19.67 20.32 -5.88
N ILE A 145 20.29 19.95 -7.01
CA ILE A 145 19.81 20.28 -8.35
C ILE A 145 18.70 19.31 -8.75
N GLU A 146 17.53 19.85 -9.08
CA GLU A 146 16.50 19.09 -9.77
C GLU A 146 16.84 18.98 -11.27
N PRO A 147 16.97 17.77 -11.84
CA PRO A 147 17.36 17.60 -13.24
C PRO A 147 16.27 18.13 -14.17
N THR A 148 16.68 18.86 -15.21
CA THR A 148 15.78 19.34 -16.25
C THR A 148 15.38 18.21 -17.18
N VAL A 149 14.14 17.75 -17.08
CA VAL A 149 13.58 16.76 -18.01
C VAL A 149 13.18 17.47 -19.30
N PRO A 150 13.71 17.07 -20.47
CA PRO A 150 13.35 17.70 -21.74
C PRO A 150 11.88 17.48 -22.04
N GLN A 151 11.18 18.55 -22.44
CA GLN A 151 9.79 18.41 -22.88
C GLN A 151 9.75 17.72 -24.23
N VAL A 152 9.13 16.54 -24.27
CA VAL A 152 8.85 15.81 -25.50
C VAL A 152 7.39 16.07 -25.89
N PRO A 153 7.08 16.47 -27.14
CA PRO A 153 5.71 16.67 -27.58
C PRO A 153 4.88 15.41 -27.34
N TYR A 154 3.65 15.58 -26.86
CA TYR A 154 2.71 14.47 -26.77
C TYR A 154 2.42 13.95 -28.17
N VAL A 155 2.84 12.72 -28.46
CA VAL A 155 2.62 12.08 -29.76
C VAL A 155 1.45 11.12 -29.62
N ASN A 156 0.40 11.30 -30.43
CA ASN A 156 -0.77 10.41 -30.43
C ASN A 156 -0.44 8.97 -30.86
N HIS A 157 0.72 8.77 -31.50
CA HIS A 157 1.23 7.46 -31.89
C HIS A 157 2.75 7.42 -31.73
N ILE A 158 3.26 6.33 -31.17
CA ILE A 158 4.69 6.07 -31.14
C ILE A 158 5.11 5.68 -32.58
N PRO A 159 6.12 6.34 -33.18
CA PRO A 159 6.58 6.01 -34.52
C PRO A 159 6.98 4.53 -34.64
N ARG A 160 6.72 3.93 -35.80
CA ARG A 160 7.11 2.55 -36.09
C ARG A 160 8.63 2.44 -35.96
N GLY A 161 9.08 1.53 -35.09
CA GLY A 161 10.50 1.27 -34.85
C GLY A 161 10.89 -0.18 -35.11
N TRP A 162 12.17 -0.47 -34.86
CA TRP A 162 12.77 -1.79 -34.98
C TRP A 162 12.04 -2.89 -34.17
N ARG A 163 11.46 -2.52 -33.02
CA ARG A 163 10.63 -3.40 -32.20
C ARG A 163 9.40 -3.93 -32.97
N ASN A 164 8.76 -3.09 -33.79
CA ASN A 164 7.57 -3.49 -34.55
C ASN A 164 7.89 -4.59 -35.55
N ILE A 165 9.02 -4.48 -36.25
CA ILE A 165 9.48 -5.50 -37.20
C ILE A 165 9.70 -6.85 -36.49
N LEU A 166 10.34 -6.82 -35.32
CA LEU A 166 10.56 -8.04 -34.54
C LEU A 166 9.25 -8.69 -34.08
N LEU A 167 8.28 -7.90 -33.62
CA LEU A 167 7.00 -8.42 -33.13
C LEU A 167 6.08 -8.92 -34.26
N GLU A 168 6.09 -8.26 -35.41
CA GLU A 168 5.20 -8.59 -36.54
C GLU A 168 5.76 -9.70 -37.43
N LEU A 169 7.07 -9.67 -37.73
CA LEU A 169 7.70 -10.53 -38.73
C LEU A 169 8.67 -11.57 -38.14
N GLY A 170 8.96 -11.47 -36.84
CA GLY A 170 9.84 -12.39 -36.14
C GLY A 170 11.35 -12.11 -36.30
N PRO A 171 12.19 -12.89 -35.60
CA PRO A 171 13.62 -12.61 -35.46
C PRO A 171 14.42 -12.78 -36.76
N VAL A 172 14.01 -13.69 -37.64
CA VAL A 172 14.70 -13.94 -38.92
C VAL A 172 14.57 -12.74 -39.86
N GLU A 173 13.34 -12.24 -40.03
CA GLU A 173 13.08 -11.07 -40.87
C GLU A 173 13.64 -9.79 -40.24
N PHE A 174 13.60 -9.68 -38.92
CA PHE A 174 14.30 -8.61 -38.20
C PHE A 174 15.80 -8.57 -38.53
N ALA A 175 16.50 -9.71 -38.45
CA ALA A 175 17.92 -9.77 -38.77
C ALA A 175 18.23 -9.43 -40.24
N LYS A 176 17.38 -9.86 -41.18
CA LYS A 176 17.49 -9.47 -42.59
C LYS A 176 17.31 -7.95 -42.77
N ALA A 177 16.29 -7.38 -42.13
CA ALA A 177 16.01 -5.94 -42.20
C ALA A 177 17.15 -5.08 -41.64
N ILE A 178 17.79 -5.54 -40.54
CA ILE A 178 18.97 -4.89 -39.96
C ILE A 178 20.16 -4.94 -40.94
N ARG A 179 20.45 -6.10 -41.53
CA ARG A 179 21.56 -6.27 -42.51
C ARG A 179 21.36 -5.46 -43.78
N ALA A 180 20.10 -5.27 -44.20
CA ALA A 180 19.76 -4.46 -45.37
C ALA A 180 19.76 -2.94 -45.08
N HIS A 181 19.84 -2.51 -43.82
CA HIS A 181 19.79 -1.10 -43.47
C HIS A 181 21.12 -0.40 -43.84
N PRO A 182 21.12 0.66 -44.68
CA PRO A 182 22.34 1.24 -45.21
C PRO A 182 23.10 2.14 -44.23
N ARG A 183 22.47 2.50 -43.10
CA ARG A 183 23.06 3.41 -42.08
C ARG A 183 23.52 2.63 -40.87
N LEU A 184 24.51 3.18 -40.16
CA LEU A 184 24.93 2.64 -38.87
C LEU A 184 23.78 2.74 -37.86
N LEU A 185 23.48 1.61 -37.22
CA LEU A 185 22.51 1.55 -36.13
C LEU A 185 23.22 1.67 -34.78
N ILE A 186 22.55 2.29 -33.82
CA ILE A 186 23.06 2.53 -32.48
C ILE A 186 22.19 1.79 -31.48
N THR A 187 22.83 1.16 -30.49
CA THR A 187 22.16 0.65 -29.30
C THR A 187 22.57 1.52 -28.12
N ASP A 188 21.59 2.18 -27.50
CA ASP A 188 21.83 2.96 -26.30
C ASP A 188 21.98 2.05 -25.09
N THR A 189 23.10 2.17 -24.38
CA THR A 189 23.42 1.39 -23.18
C THR A 189 23.32 2.21 -21.90
N THR A 190 22.88 3.48 -21.98
CA THR A 190 22.74 4.41 -20.85
C THR A 190 21.95 3.80 -19.69
N MET A 191 20.86 3.09 -20.01
CA MET A 191 19.96 2.46 -19.04
C MET A 191 20.51 1.15 -18.41
N ARG A 192 21.68 0.64 -18.84
CA ARG A 192 22.25 -0.63 -18.35
C ARG A 192 23.77 -0.61 -18.20
N ASP A 193 24.50 -0.72 -19.32
CA ASP A 193 25.95 -0.96 -19.29
C ASP A 193 26.71 0.27 -18.77
N ALA A 194 26.28 1.46 -19.16
CA ALA A 194 26.94 2.70 -18.78
C ALA A 194 27.03 2.84 -17.25
N HIS A 195 25.92 2.65 -16.54
CA HIS A 195 25.90 2.75 -15.09
C HIS A 195 26.40 1.48 -14.39
N GLN A 196 26.44 0.33 -15.06
CA GLN A 196 27.16 -0.84 -14.57
C GLN A 196 28.66 -0.57 -14.49
N SER A 197 29.25 0.03 -15.52
CA SER A 197 30.67 0.39 -15.55
C SER A 197 31.02 1.55 -14.61
N LEU A 198 30.15 2.57 -14.52
CA LEU A 198 30.49 3.82 -13.83
C LEU A 198 29.90 3.96 -12.42
N LEU A 199 28.75 3.34 -12.17
CA LEU A 199 27.95 3.56 -10.96
C LEU A 199 27.61 2.25 -10.25
N ALA A 200 28.36 1.18 -10.50
CA ALA A 200 28.16 -0.14 -9.89
C ALA A 200 26.71 -0.64 -9.96
N THR A 201 26.01 -0.33 -11.05
CA THR A 201 24.62 -0.73 -11.29
C THR A 201 23.63 -0.12 -10.27
N ARG A 202 23.88 1.10 -9.79
CA ARG A 202 23.09 1.76 -8.72
C ARG A 202 22.10 2.82 -9.20
N VAL A 203 21.96 3.05 -10.50
CA VAL A 203 20.90 3.94 -11.02
C VAL A 203 19.55 3.32 -10.72
N ARG A 204 18.64 4.12 -10.16
CA ARG A 204 17.36 3.63 -9.64
C ARG A 204 16.30 3.75 -10.72
N THR A 205 15.31 2.86 -10.69
CA THR A 205 14.12 2.95 -11.56
C THR A 205 13.40 4.28 -11.46
N PHE A 206 13.45 4.94 -10.30
CA PHE A 206 12.93 6.30 -10.11
C PHE A 206 13.55 7.31 -11.09
N ASP A 207 14.85 7.21 -11.33
CA ASP A 207 15.59 8.09 -12.24
C ASP A 207 15.37 7.68 -13.71
N LEU A 208 15.18 6.39 -13.98
CA LEU A 208 14.98 5.87 -15.33
C LEU A 208 13.58 6.12 -15.91
N LEU A 209 12.58 6.31 -15.04
CA LEU A 209 11.18 6.53 -15.44
C LEU A 209 10.79 8.01 -15.54
N ARG A 210 11.69 8.93 -15.17
CA ARG A 210 11.52 10.37 -15.29
C ARG A 210 11.94 10.83 -16.68
#